data_AF-A0A2R7T4B1-F1
#
_entry.id   AF-A0A2R7T4B1-F1
#
_cell.length_a   1.000
_cell.length_b   1.000
_cell.length_c   1.000
_cell.angle_alpha   90.00
_cell.angle_beta   90.00
_cell.angle_gamma   90.00
#
_symmetry.space_group_name_H-M   'P 1'
#
loop_
_entity.id
_entity.type
_entity.pdbx_description
1 polymer ?
#
loop_
_entity_poly.entity_id
_entity_poly.type
_entity_poly.pdbx_seq_one_letter_code
_entity_poly.pdbx_strand_id
1 'polypeptide(L)'
;MCVRAREASMVRDAPSQMWGIEAFRRLVDDVGEPRALEVLGVPAQTFRLWLDQAVPVPRCAVLALYWSSRWGQSQIDTDHANLEAQLRALITALTEKNRELRAQVAELMKASADGCANDRFYAPGEPTGALAKARIRAGWKVGARGEELAEPRGSHVRAPRRPRRINRWVPLR
;
A
#
# COMPACT_ATOMS: atom_id res chain seq x y z
N MET A 1 -14.89 -5.77 -0.18
CA MET A 1 -14.03 -6.15 -1.33
C MET A 1 -12.57 -6.50 -0.94
N CYS A 2 -12.23 -6.72 0.34
CA CYS A 2 -10.85 -7.02 0.77
C CYS A 2 -10.49 -8.51 0.97
N VAL A 3 -11.46 -9.44 0.90
CA VAL A 3 -11.20 -10.86 1.23
C VAL A 3 -10.33 -11.56 0.18
N ARG A 4 -10.53 -11.26 -1.12
CA ARG A 4 -9.76 -11.90 -2.21
C ARG A 4 -8.28 -11.50 -2.28
N ALA A 5 -7.90 -10.35 -1.72
CA ALA A 5 -6.50 -9.93 -1.69
C ALA A 5 -5.70 -10.69 -0.61
N ARG A 6 -6.35 -11.08 0.50
CA ARG A 6 -5.74 -11.85 1.60
C ARG A 6 -5.42 -13.29 1.21
N GLU A 7 -6.32 -13.96 0.47
CA GLU A 7 -6.10 -15.33 0.00
C GLU A 7 -4.84 -15.43 -0.89
N ALA A 8 -4.56 -14.40 -1.68
CA ALA A 8 -3.43 -14.38 -2.62
C ALA A 8 -2.07 -14.10 -1.97
N SER A 9 -2.02 -13.46 -0.79
CA SER A 9 -0.76 -13.25 -0.05
C SER A 9 -0.41 -14.47 0.82
N MET A 10 -1.41 -15.08 1.46
CA MET A 10 -1.22 -16.28 2.30
C MET A 10 -0.52 -17.41 1.52
N VAL A 11 -0.89 -17.63 0.26
CA VAL A 11 -0.29 -18.69 -0.58
C VAL A 11 1.20 -18.44 -0.90
N ARG A 12 1.70 -17.20 -0.80
CA ARG A 12 3.10 -16.86 -1.16
C ARG A 12 4.09 -17.10 -0.03
N ASP A 13 3.66 -16.96 1.22
CA ASP A 13 4.54 -17.05 2.39
C ASP A 13 4.54 -18.45 3.01
N ALA A 14 3.76 -19.37 2.45
CA ALA A 14 3.83 -20.77 2.86
C ALA A 14 5.23 -21.34 2.55
N PRO A 15 5.85 -22.07 3.49
CA PRO A 15 7.19 -22.60 3.32
C PRO A 15 7.28 -23.46 2.05
N SER A 16 8.13 -23.03 1.12
CA SER A 16 8.35 -23.68 -0.17
C SER A 16 8.86 -25.13 -0.06
N GLN A 17 9.33 -25.51 1.13
CA GLN A 17 9.83 -26.84 1.47
C GLN A 17 8.78 -27.75 2.13
N MET A 18 7.60 -27.24 2.50
CA MET A 18 6.55 -28.06 3.11
C MET A 18 5.66 -28.70 2.04
N TRP A 19 6.16 -29.76 1.43
CA TRP A 19 5.39 -30.61 0.53
C TRP A 19 5.81 -32.07 0.69
N GLY A 20 4.98 -32.98 0.17
CA GLY A 20 5.19 -34.41 0.28
C GLY A 20 4.41 -35.07 1.42
N ILE A 21 4.49 -36.40 1.45
CA ILE A 21 3.68 -37.23 2.35
C ILE A 21 4.05 -37.04 3.82
N GLU A 22 5.34 -36.83 4.14
CA GLU A 22 5.78 -36.66 5.52
C GLU A 22 5.23 -35.38 6.14
N ALA A 23 5.21 -34.28 5.36
CA ALA A 23 4.58 -33.04 5.79
C ALA A 23 3.06 -33.24 5.96
N PHE A 24 2.42 -33.97 5.04
CA PHE A 24 1.00 -34.27 5.14
C PHE A 24 0.66 -35.08 6.40
N ARG A 25 1.38 -36.19 6.67
CA ARG A 25 1.18 -37.03 7.87
C ARG A 25 1.33 -36.22 9.15
N ARG A 26 2.43 -35.46 9.27
CA ARG A 26 2.67 -34.61 10.43
C ARG A 26 1.58 -33.57 10.66
N LEU A 27 1.03 -32.99 9.59
CA LEU A 27 -0.08 -32.03 9.69
C LEU A 27 -1.39 -32.72 10.06
N VAL A 28 -1.65 -33.91 9.54
CA VAL A 28 -2.80 -34.74 9.94
C VAL A 28 -2.69 -35.10 11.42
N ASP A 29 -1.49 -35.41 11.92
CA ASP A 29 -1.26 -35.70 13.34
C ASP A 29 -1.49 -34.46 14.23
N ASP A 30 -1.13 -33.26 13.77
CA ASP A 30 -1.36 -32.01 14.52
C ASP A 30 -2.83 -31.57 14.52
N VAL A 31 -3.52 -31.72 13.38
CA VAL A 31 -4.91 -31.27 13.19
C VAL A 31 -5.92 -32.32 13.67
N GLY A 32 -5.57 -33.60 13.58
CA GLY A 32 -6.46 -34.74 13.77
C GLY A 32 -7.20 -35.13 12.48
N GLU A 33 -7.36 -36.44 12.28
CA GLU A 33 -8.04 -37.03 11.11
C GLU A 33 -9.46 -36.49 10.84
N PRO A 34 -10.39 -36.41 11.81
CA PRO A 34 -11.75 -35.96 11.51
C PRO A 34 -11.79 -34.50 11.03
N ARG A 35 -10.95 -33.65 11.62
CA ARG A 35 -10.84 -32.25 11.24
C ARG A 35 -10.12 -32.10 9.90
N ALA A 36 -9.13 -32.93 9.61
CA ALA A 36 -8.46 -32.95 8.31
C ALA A 36 -9.44 -33.30 7.18
N LEU A 37 -10.31 -34.29 7.37
CA LEU A 37 -11.36 -34.64 6.41
C LEU A 37 -12.35 -33.49 6.18
N GLU A 38 -12.77 -32.81 7.25
CA GLU A 38 -13.65 -31.64 7.17
C GLU A 38 -13.02 -30.49 6.37
N VAL A 39 -11.77 -30.15 6.69
CA VAL A 39 -11.01 -29.07 6.03
C VAL A 39 -10.80 -29.36 4.55
N LEU A 40 -10.46 -30.61 4.22
CA LEU A 40 -10.15 -31.01 2.85
C LEU A 40 -11.40 -31.23 2.00
N GLY A 41 -12.55 -31.56 2.62
CA GLY A 41 -13.79 -31.83 1.92
C GLY A 41 -13.71 -33.02 0.95
N VAL A 42 -12.76 -33.93 1.16
CA VAL A 42 -12.53 -35.09 0.29
C VAL A 42 -13.16 -36.36 0.89
N PRO A 43 -13.56 -37.33 0.05
CA PRO A 43 -14.01 -38.63 0.55
C PRO A 43 -12.91 -39.33 1.35
N ALA A 44 -13.28 -40.00 2.45
CA ALA A 44 -12.35 -40.73 3.32
C ALA A 44 -11.51 -41.79 2.59
N GLN A 45 -12.00 -42.32 1.46
CA GLN A 45 -11.22 -43.22 0.60
C GLN A 45 -10.04 -42.50 -0.07
N THR A 46 -10.26 -41.29 -0.60
CA THR A 46 -9.19 -40.50 -1.24
C THR A 46 -8.13 -40.10 -0.21
N PHE A 47 -8.58 -39.70 0.99
CA PHE A 47 -7.70 -39.39 2.10
C PHE A 47 -6.81 -40.58 2.51
N ARG A 48 -7.38 -41.78 2.59
CA ARG A 48 -6.61 -43.02 2.83
C ARG A 48 -5.62 -43.34 1.72
N LEU A 49 -6.02 -43.21 0.45
CA LEU A 49 -5.12 -43.41 -0.69
C LEU A 49 -3.90 -42.47 -0.64
N TRP A 50 -4.08 -41.26 -0.13
CA TRP A 50 -2.97 -40.32 0.11
C TRP A 50 -2.06 -40.80 1.24
N LEU A 51 -2.62 -41.23 2.37
CA LEU A 51 -1.84 -41.74 3.51
C LEU A 51 -1.05 -43.02 3.17
N ASP A 52 -1.63 -43.89 2.36
CA ASP A 52 -1.05 -45.15 1.89
C ASP A 52 -0.05 -44.95 0.74
N GLN A 53 0.15 -43.70 0.28
CA GLN A 53 1.00 -43.35 -0.86
C GLN A 53 0.60 -44.01 -2.18
N ALA A 54 -0.64 -44.50 -2.29
CA ALA A 54 -1.18 -45.03 -3.53
C ALA A 54 -1.38 -43.93 -4.59
N VAL A 55 -1.61 -42.69 -4.14
CA VAL A 55 -1.77 -41.50 -4.99
C VAL A 55 -0.96 -40.34 -4.39
N PRO A 56 -0.25 -39.54 -5.20
CA PRO A 56 0.49 -38.38 -4.70
C PRO A 56 -0.44 -37.35 -4.05
N VAL A 57 -0.01 -36.82 -2.91
CA VAL A 57 -0.77 -35.80 -2.17
C VAL A 57 -0.72 -34.47 -2.92
N PRO A 58 -1.87 -33.86 -3.26
CA PRO A 58 -1.90 -32.55 -3.88
C PRO A 58 -1.31 -31.48 -2.95
N ARG A 59 -0.49 -30.58 -3.48
CA ARG A 59 0.10 -29.47 -2.70
C ARG A 59 -0.97 -28.60 -2.03
N CYS A 60 -2.13 -28.39 -2.68
CA CYS A 60 -3.22 -27.63 -2.09
C CYS A 60 -3.79 -28.27 -0.82
N ALA A 61 -3.82 -29.60 -0.72
CA ALA A 61 -4.27 -30.31 0.47
C ALA A 61 -3.31 -30.09 1.64
N VAL A 62 -2.00 -30.19 1.39
CA VAL A 62 -0.96 -29.90 2.40
C VAL A 62 -1.07 -28.45 2.89
N LEU A 63 -1.25 -27.50 1.97
CA LEU A 63 -1.41 -26.09 2.32
C LEU A 63 -2.70 -25.82 3.11
N ALA A 64 -3.81 -26.45 2.76
CA ALA A 64 -5.07 -26.30 3.49
C ALA A 64 -4.96 -26.80 4.94
N LEU A 65 -4.32 -27.97 5.14
CA LEU A 65 -4.04 -28.48 6.48
C LEU A 65 -3.06 -27.60 7.25
N TYR A 66 -2.03 -27.09 6.57
CA TYR A 66 -1.06 -26.18 7.19
C TYR A 66 -1.74 -24.94 7.79
N TRP A 67 -2.60 -24.28 7.02
CA TRP A 67 -3.33 -23.10 7.51
C TRP A 67 -4.37 -23.43 8.59
N SER A 68 -4.80 -24.69 8.70
CA SER A 68 -5.70 -25.16 9.75
C SER A 68 -4.96 -25.66 11.00
N SER A 69 -3.65 -25.89 10.90
CA SER A 69 -2.81 -26.39 11.99
C SER A 69 -2.45 -25.28 13.00
N ARG A 70 -1.97 -25.67 14.18
CA ARG A 70 -1.48 -24.71 15.19
C ARG A 70 -0.32 -23.87 14.67
N TRP A 71 0.49 -24.44 13.79
CA TRP A 71 1.66 -23.79 13.19
C TRP A 71 1.26 -22.65 12.25
N GLY A 72 0.30 -22.92 11.36
CA GLY A 72 -0.23 -21.89 10.45
C GLY A 72 -0.95 -20.78 11.20
N GLN A 73 -1.72 -21.11 12.23
CA GLN A 73 -2.37 -20.11 13.08
C GLN A 73 -1.34 -19.23 13.82
N SER A 74 -0.29 -19.83 14.39
CA SER A 74 0.78 -19.07 15.04
C SER A 74 1.51 -18.11 14.10
N GLN A 75 1.69 -18.48 12.82
CA GLN A 75 2.24 -17.57 11.83
C GLN A 75 1.29 -16.40 11.55
N ILE A 76 0.00 -16.66 11.38
CA ILE A 76 -1.01 -15.60 11.18
C ILE A 76 -1.02 -14.62 12.36
N ASP A 77 -0.97 -15.14 13.60
CA ASP A 77 -0.95 -14.32 14.81
C ASP A 77 0.29 -13.44 14.88
N THR A 78 1.45 -14.00 14.52
CA THR A 78 2.73 -13.28 14.48
C THR A 78 2.71 -12.17 13.42
N ASP A 79 2.22 -12.48 12.22
CA ASP A 79 2.08 -11.50 11.14
C ASP A 79 1.12 -10.38 11.50
N HIS A 80 0.02 -10.71 12.19
CA HIS A 80 -0.94 -9.73 12.68
C HIS A 80 -0.34 -8.80 13.73
N ALA A 81 0.35 -9.35 14.73
CA ALA A 81 1.03 -8.57 15.76
C ALA A 81 2.11 -7.66 15.17
N ASN A 82 2.88 -8.16 14.19
CA ASN A 82 3.89 -7.39 13.47
C ASN A 82 3.28 -6.24 12.67
N LEU A 83 2.20 -6.51 11.94
CA LEU A 83 1.49 -5.48 11.17
C LEU A 83 0.92 -4.41 12.09
N GLU A 84 0.32 -4.81 13.21
CA GLU A 84 -0.20 -3.87 14.20
C GLU A 84 0.90 -2.98 14.77
N ALA A 85 2.05 -3.55 15.15
CA ALA A 85 3.19 -2.80 15.65
C ALA A 85 3.71 -1.79 14.61
N GLN A 86 3.81 -2.20 13.34
CA GLN A 86 4.22 -1.31 12.24
C GLN A 86 3.23 -0.15 12.03
N LEU A 87 1.93 -0.44 12.02
CA LEU A 87 0.90 0.59 11.87
C LEU A 87 0.90 1.59 13.03
N ARG A 88 1.06 1.10 14.27
CA ARG A 88 1.18 1.96 15.45
C ARG A 88 2.40 2.87 15.34
N ALA A 89 3.56 2.33 14.97
CA ALA A 89 4.78 3.12 14.79
C ALA A 89 4.60 4.21 13.71
N LEU A 90 3.96 3.88 12.59
CA LEU A 90 3.68 4.83 11.52
C LEU A 90 2.71 5.93 11.97
N ILE A 91 1.64 5.58 12.69
CA ILE A 91 0.68 6.57 13.24
C ILE A 91 1.40 7.54 14.17
N THR A 92 2.25 7.03 15.07
CA THR A 92 3.03 7.86 15.99
C THR A 92 3.94 8.81 15.21
N ALA A 93 4.74 8.31 14.27
CA ALA A 93 5.66 9.12 13.47
C ALA A 93 4.93 10.19 12.65
N LEU A 94 3.79 9.85 12.03
CA LEU A 94 2.97 10.80 11.28
C LEU A 94 2.36 11.86 12.19
N THR A 95 1.92 11.49 13.38
CA THR A 95 1.35 12.43 14.36
C THR A 95 2.41 13.42 14.84
N GLU A 96 3.61 12.94 15.14
CA GLU A 96 4.75 13.79 15.51
C GLU A 96 5.12 14.76 14.39
N LYS A 97 5.21 14.28 13.15
CA LYS A 97 5.53 15.13 12.00
C LYS A 97 4.42 16.14 11.70
N ASN A 98 3.16 15.76 11.85
CA ASN A 98 2.05 16.69 11.68
C ASN A 98 2.08 17.79 12.76
N ARG A 99 2.41 17.42 14.00
CA ARG A 99 2.61 18.38 15.10
C ARG A 99 3.75 19.34 14.81
N GLU A 100 4.90 18.83 14.35
CA GLU A 100 6.07 19.64 13.99
C GLU A 100 5.75 20.64 12.86
N LEU A 101 5.15 20.17 11.77
CA LEU A 101 4.77 21.03 10.64
C LEU A 101 3.76 22.11 11.04
N ARG A 102 2.77 21.75 11.87
CA ARG A 102 1.81 22.73 12.40
C ARG A 102 2.47 23.78 13.29
N ALA A 103 3.45 23.38 14.10
CA ALA A 103 4.22 24.32 14.91
C ALA A 103 5.02 25.29 14.03
N GLN A 104 5.70 24.79 12.99
CA GLN A 104 6.44 25.61 12.04
C GLN A 104 5.52 26.59 11.29
N VAL A 105 4.36 26.13 10.82
CA VAL A 105 3.36 27.01 10.17
C VAL A 105 2.90 28.09 11.14
N ALA A 106 2.61 27.75 12.40
CA ALA A 106 2.21 28.73 13.40
C ALA A 106 3.30 29.77 13.69
N GLU A 107 4.57 29.35 13.72
CA GLU A 107 5.72 30.24 13.88
C GLU A 107 5.88 31.19 12.69
N LEU A 108 5.80 30.67 11.46
CA LEU A 108 5.86 31.47 10.24
C LEU A 108 4.68 32.45 10.14
N MET A 109 3.48 32.03 10.53
CA MET A 109 2.31 32.90 10.56
C MET A 109 2.49 34.04 11.56
N LYS A 110 3.06 33.77 12.75
CA LYS A 110 3.42 34.82 13.71
C LYS A 110 4.47 35.77 13.15
N ALA A 111 5.54 35.25 12.55
CA ALA A 111 6.59 36.07 11.94
C ALA A 111 6.07 36.91 10.74
N SER A 112 5.07 36.41 10.00
CA SER A 112 4.45 37.14 8.90
C SER A 112 3.52 38.28 9.33
N ALA A 113 3.11 38.32 10.60
CA ALA A 113 2.27 39.40 11.13
C ALA A 113 3.00 40.76 11.17
N ASP A 114 4.34 40.75 11.18
CA ASP A 114 5.19 41.94 11.08
C ASP A 114 5.34 42.47 9.63
N GLY A 115 4.58 41.90 8.70
CA GLY A 115 4.65 42.14 7.27
C GLY A 115 5.56 41.14 6.58
N CYS A 116 5.10 40.56 5.46
CA CYS A 116 5.97 39.74 4.63
C CYS A 116 7.09 40.63 4.07
N ALA A 117 8.30 40.10 3.94
CA ALA A 117 9.38 40.77 3.20
C ALA A 117 8.93 41.18 1.77
N ASN A 118 7.91 40.48 1.24
CA ASN A 118 7.29 40.78 -0.03
C ASN A 118 6.10 41.76 0.01
N ASP A 119 5.56 42.14 1.16
CA ASP A 119 4.40 43.05 1.25
C ASP A 119 4.71 44.41 0.61
N ARG A 120 5.97 44.84 0.65
CA ARG A 120 6.45 46.04 -0.06
C ARG A 120 6.33 45.95 -1.59
N PHE A 121 6.29 44.75 -2.17
CA PHE A 121 6.08 44.55 -3.62
C PHE A 121 4.60 44.52 -4.03
N TYR A 122 3.68 44.35 -3.08
CA TYR A 122 2.24 44.17 -3.35
C TYR A 122 1.35 45.29 -2.79
N ALA A 123 1.93 46.40 -2.32
CA ALA A 123 1.15 47.56 -1.88
C ALA A 123 0.16 48.01 -2.99
N PRO A 124 -1.17 48.03 -2.71
CA PRO A 124 -2.17 48.45 -3.69
C PRO A 124 -2.07 49.96 -3.89
N GLY A 125 -1.28 50.40 -4.87
CA GLY A 125 -1.22 51.82 -5.22
C GLY A 125 -0.04 52.25 -6.08
N GLU A 126 1.09 51.54 -6.04
CA GLU A 126 2.22 51.89 -6.90
C GLU A 126 2.61 50.71 -7.80
N PRO A 127 2.52 50.85 -9.14
CA PRO A 127 3.14 49.91 -10.05
C PRO A 127 4.67 50.02 -9.89
N THR A 128 5.22 49.29 -8.93
CA THR A 128 6.65 49.23 -8.68
C THR A 128 7.29 48.37 -9.75
N GLY A 129 7.73 49.04 -10.81
CA GLY A 129 8.52 48.42 -11.88
C GLY A 129 8.25 49.10 -13.21
N ALA A 130 9.32 49.49 -13.90
CA ALA A 130 9.27 49.92 -15.29
C ALA A 130 8.50 48.93 -16.19
N LEU A 131 8.42 47.65 -15.79
CA LEU A 131 7.64 46.60 -16.45
C LEU A 131 6.11 46.78 -16.34
N ALA A 132 5.57 47.26 -15.22
CA ALA A 132 4.13 47.51 -15.08
C ALA A 132 3.70 48.76 -15.88
N LYS A 133 4.53 49.81 -15.88
CA LYS A 133 4.34 50.99 -16.76
C LYS A 133 4.50 50.62 -18.25
N ALA A 134 5.41 49.71 -18.59
CA ALA A 134 5.55 49.19 -19.95
C ALA A 134 4.33 48.38 -20.38
N ARG A 135 3.71 47.62 -19.48
CA ARG A 135 2.50 46.81 -19.76
C ARG A 135 1.23 47.65 -19.88
N ILE A 136 1.14 48.78 -19.16
CA ILE A 136 0.05 49.75 -19.32
C ILE A 136 0.23 50.59 -20.60
N ARG A 137 1.47 50.96 -20.97
CA ARG A 137 1.76 51.64 -22.26
C ARG A 137 1.63 50.72 -23.47
N ALA A 138 1.99 49.46 -23.35
CA ALA A 138 1.76 48.43 -24.37
C ALA A 138 0.30 47.98 -24.27
N GLY A 139 -0.62 48.84 -24.72
CA GLY A 139 -2.07 48.70 -24.64
C GLY A 139 -2.54 47.25 -24.67
N TRP A 140 -2.86 46.72 -23.49
CA TRP A 140 -3.61 45.49 -23.35
C TRP A 140 -5.03 45.73 -23.87
N LYS A 141 -5.21 45.57 -25.17
CA LYS A 141 -6.47 45.18 -25.78
C LYS A 141 -6.79 43.75 -25.32
N VAL A 142 -7.15 43.57 -24.05
CA VAL A 142 -7.95 42.41 -23.66
C VAL A 142 -9.36 42.75 -24.10
N GLY A 143 -9.85 41.98 -25.07
CA GLY A 143 -11.11 42.20 -25.74
C GLY A 143 -12.25 42.36 -24.75
N ALA A 144 -12.88 43.54 -24.79
CA ALA A 144 -14.25 43.72 -24.36
C ALA A 144 -15.18 42.94 -25.32
N ARG A 145 -15.25 41.63 -25.13
CA ARG A 145 -16.43 40.82 -25.45
C ARG A 145 -16.55 39.80 -24.34
N GLY A 146 -17.72 39.78 -23.71
CA GLY A 146 -18.06 38.76 -22.74
C GLY A 146 -17.93 37.38 -23.38
N GLU A 147 -16.87 36.67 -23.02
CA GLU A 147 -16.90 35.22 -22.97
C GLU A 147 -16.75 34.85 -21.50
N GLU A 148 -17.86 34.30 -21.02
CA GLU A 148 -18.02 33.49 -19.84
C GLU A 148 -16.73 32.73 -19.50
N LEU A 149 -16.18 32.97 -18.31
CA LEU A 149 -15.16 32.11 -17.71
C LEU A 149 -15.80 30.75 -17.45
N ALA A 150 -15.88 29.93 -18.49
CA ALA A 150 -16.05 28.50 -18.35
C ALA A 150 -14.85 28.00 -17.52
N GLU A 151 -15.14 27.49 -16.33
CA GLU A 151 -14.19 26.71 -15.55
C GLU A 151 -13.51 25.70 -16.48
N PRO A 152 -12.15 25.63 -16.54
CA PRO A 152 -11.51 24.50 -17.15
C PRO A 152 -11.76 23.28 -16.25
N ARG A 153 -12.83 22.54 -16.55
CA ARG A 153 -12.94 21.13 -16.16
C ARG A 153 -11.72 20.39 -16.69
N GLY A 154 -10.92 19.84 -15.77
CA GLY A 154 -10.03 18.72 -16.04
C GLY A 154 -8.55 19.07 -16.24
N SER A 155 -7.83 19.36 -15.16
CA SER A 155 -6.42 19.00 -15.13
C SER A 155 -6.33 17.48 -14.94
N HIS A 156 -6.05 16.78 -16.04
CA HIS A 156 -5.55 15.42 -15.98
C HIS A 156 -4.28 15.40 -15.12
N VAL A 157 -4.41 14.99 -13.87
CA VAL A 157 -3.26 14.54 -13.08
C VAL A 157 -2.69 13.33 -13.81
N ARG A 158 -1.62 13.56 -14.55
CA ARG A 158 -0.80 12.51 -15.14
C ARG A 158 -0.25 11.69 -13.97
N ALA A 159 -0.80 10.49 -13.77
CA ALA A 159 -0.26 9.53 -12.81
C ALA A 159 1.23 9.32 -13.08
N PRO A 160 2.08 9.18 -12.03
CA PRO A 160 3.49 8.87 -12.23
C PRO A 160 3.62 7.54 -13.00
N ARG A 161 4.34 7.58 -14.13
CA ARG A 161 4.70 6.38 -14.89
C ARG A 161 5.44 5.42 -13.97
N ARG A 162 4.91 4.20 -13.81
CA ARG A 162 5.61 3.09 -13.13
C ARG A 162 7.02 2.94 -13.73
N PRO A 163 8.08 2.79 -12.92
CA PRO A 163 9.38 2.42 -13.46
C PRO A 163 9.28 1.06 -14.14
N ARG A 164 9.74 0.98 -15.40
CA ARG A 164 9.91 -0.29 -16.13
C ARG A 164 10.88 -1.16 -15.34
N ARG A 165 10.43 -2.35 -14.91
CA ARG A 165 11.30 -3.42 -14.43
C ARG A 165 12.28 -3.77 -15.55
N ILE A 166 13.55 -3.39 -15.39
CA ILE A 166 14.65 -3.96 -16.16
C ILE A 166 15.12 -5.17 -15.36
N ASN A 167 14.71 -6.36 -15.78
CA ASN A 167 15.33 -7.59 -15.31
C ASN A 167 16.75 -7.63 -15.89
N ARG A 168 17.76 -7.35 -15.07
CA ARG A 168 19.14 -7.69 -15.40
C ARG A 168 19.67 -8.63 -14.33
N TRP A 169 19.57 -9.92 -14.62
CA TRP A 169 20.32 -10.96 -13.92
C TRP A 169 21.81 -10.76 -14.19
N VAL A 170 22.61 -10.75 -13.14
CA VAL A 170 24.08 -10.90 -13.20
C VAL A 170 24.40 -12.10 -12.31
N PRO A 171 25.06 -13.16 -12.82
CA PRO A 171 25.53 -14.25 -11.99
C PRO A 171 26.82 -13.81 -11.28
N LEU A 172 26.87 -13.97 -9.97
CA LEU A 172 28.13 -13.87 -9.22
C LEU A 172 28.88 -15.20 -9.35
N ARG A 173 30.14 -15.11 -9.76
CA ARG A 173 31.16 -16.16 -9.57
C ARG A 173 31.78 -15.99 -8.19
#